data_AF-A0A9P0KIX8-F1
#
_entry.id   AF-A0A9P0KIX8-F1
#
_cell.length_a   1.000
_cell.length_b   1.000
_cell.length_c   1.000
_cell.angle_alpha   90.00
_cell.angle_beta   90.00
_cell.angle_gamma   90.00
#
_symmetry.space_group_name_H-M   'P 1'
#
loop_
_entity.id
_entity.type
_entity.pdbx_description
1 polymer ?
#
loop_
_entity_poly.entity_id
_entity_poly.type
_entity_poly.pdbx_seq_one_letter_code
_entity_poly.pdbx_strand_id
1 'polypeptide(L)'
;MPKVVKNRKRKCSEEVVDSVDEKDGLLPSGLQVETGYLLNLNDVQRQDGGIYQCTASNGIGQPVTGEIRLHVLYPPEVSVLRSWVNSGEGLEAKLDCIVHADPPSEVSNYKRSTFHVS
;
A
#
# COMPACT_ATOMS: atom_id res chain seq x y z
N MET A 1 9.92 9.24 -0.88
CA MET A 1 8.79 9.82 -0.13
C MET A 1 7.53 9.66 -0.97
N PRO A 2 6.55 8.85 -0.53
CA PRO A 2 5.30 8.66 -1.25
C PRO A 2 4.49 9.96 -1.28
N LYS A 3 3.92 10.28 -2.44
CA LYS A 3 3.06 11.46 -2.60
C LYS A 3 1.62 11.04 -2.32
N VAL A 4 1.10 11.43 -1.17
CA VAL A 4 -0.31 11.20 -0.80
C VAL A 4 -1.19 12.12 -1.64
N VAL A 5 -2.05 11.57 -2.50
CA VAL A 5 -3.09 12.35 -3.17
C VAL A 5 -4.21 12.60 -2.16
N LYS A 6 -4.31 13.84 -1.67
CA LYS A 6 -5.38 14.26 -0.76
C LYS A 6 -6.73 14.17 -1.47
N ASN A 7 -7.52 13.15 -1.15
CA ASN A 7 -8.89 13.03 -1.62
C ASN A 7 -9.79 14.05 -0.90
N ARG A 8 -10.85 14.49 -1.61
CA ARG A 8 -11.78 15.56 -1.22
C ARG A 8 -12.19 15.49 0.27
N LYS A 9 -11.98 16.59 1.00
CA LYS A 9 -12.48 16.76 2.38
C LYS A 9 -14.00 16.60 2.40
N ARG A 10 -14.50 15.47 2.90
CA ARG A 10 -15.87 15.38 3.42
C ARG A 10 -15.77 15.53 4.94
N LYS A 11 -16.46 16.53 5.48
CA LYS A 11 -16.45 16.86 6.90
C LYS A 11 -17.40 15.88 7.60
N CYS A 12 -16.87 14.89 8.30
CA CYS A 12 -17.63 14.13 9.30
C CYS A 12 -17.82 15.05 10.52
N SER A 13 -19.04 15.11 11.06
CA SER A 13 -19.43 15.99 12.16
C SER A 13 -19.01 15.44 13.53
N GLU A 14 -18.20 16.24 14.21
CA GLU A 14 -18.01 16.48 15.67
C GLU A 14 -17.82 15.35 16.70
N GLU A 15 -18.03 14.07 16.40
CA GLU A 15 -17.55 12.98 17.28
C GLU A 15 -17.34 11.71 16.46
N VAL A 16 -16.09 11.30 16.30
CA VAL A 16 -15.69 10.20 15.40
C VAL A 16 -15.10 9.09 16.24
N VAL A 17 -15.73 7.92 16.15
CA VAL A 17 -15.29 6.66 16.71
C VAL A 17 -14.96 5.78 15.51
N ASP A 18 -13.69 5.64 15.13
CA ASP A 18 -13.36 4.74 14.03
C ASP A 18 -13.80 3.31 14.39
N SER A 19 -14.38 2.60 13.43
CA SER A 19 -14.65 1.17 13.56
C SER A 19 -14.72 0.57 12.17
N VAL A 20 -13.91 -0.46 11.94
CA VAL A 20 -13.94 -1.29 10.74
C VAL A 20 -14.27 -2.72 11.21
N ASP A 21 -15.46 -3.21 10.86
CA ASP A 21 -15.84 -4.63 10.92
C ASP A 21 -15.10 -5.39 9.80
N GLU A 22 -14.62 -6.63 9.93
CA GLU A 22 -14.72 -7.61 11.00
C GLU A 22 -13.54 -8.58 10.82
N LYS A 23 -12.60 -8.61 11.77
CA LYS A 23 -11.88 -9.81 12.25
C LYS A 23 -10.90 -9.51 13.38
N ASP A 24 -10.27 -8.33 13.41
CA ASP A 24 -9.24 -8.03 14.45
C ASP A 24 -9.18 -6.57 14.96
N GLY A 25 -10.08 -5.66 14.52
CA GLY A 25 -10.04 -4.25 14.98
C GLY A 25 -8.79 -3.48 14.51
N LEU A 26 -8.30 -3.81 13.32
CA LEU A 26 -7.10 -3.25 12.73
C LEU A 26 -7.45 -2.48 11.44
N LEU A 27 -6.75 -1.36 11.21
CA LEU A 27 -6.75 -0.62 9.96
C LEU A 27 -6.10 -1.46 8.83
N PRO A 28 -6.27 -1.10 7.55
CA PRO A 28 -5.63 -1.80 6.42
C PRO A 28 -4.10 -1.96 6.57
N SER A 29 -3.48 -1.04 7.30
CA SER A 29 -2.07 -0.99 7.66
C SER A 29 -1.67 -1.94 8.82
N GLY A 30 -2.61 -2.60 9.48
CA GLY A 30 -2.39 -3.35 10.72
C GLY A 30 -2.25 -2.47 11.97
N LEU A 31 -2.51 -1.15 11.86
CA LEU A 31 -2.57 -0.24 13.00
C LEU A 31 -3.87 -0.44 13.79
N GLN A 32 -3.84 -0.18 15.11
CA GLN A 32 -5.06 -0.17 15.92
C GLN A 32 -5.99 0.96 15.46
N VAL A 33 -7.29 0.68 15.54
CA VAL A 33 -8.35 1.66 15.35
C VAL A 33 -8.12 2.86 16.28
N GLU A 34 -8.00 4.06 15.72
CA GLU A 34 -7.77 5.31 16.46
C GLU A 34 -9.11 5.99 16.76
N THR A 35 -9.34 6.42 17.99
CA THR A 35 -10.56 7.14 18.37
C THR A 35 -10.32 8.65 18.33
N GLY A 36 -11.16 9.39 17.61
CA GLY A 36 -11.04 10.85 17.49
C GLY A 36 -11.48 11.39 16.14
N TYR A 37 -11.65 12.71 16.06
CA TYR A 37 -12.11 13.42 14.86
C TYR A 37 -11.07 13.55 13.74
N LEU A 38 -9.84 13.09 13.97
CA LEU A 38 -8.73 13.11 13.02
C LEU A 38 -7.93 11.82 13.13
N LEU A 39 -7.74 11.15 12.00
CA LEU A 39 -6.79 10.06 11.82
C LEU A 39 -5.50 10.61 11.20
N ASN A 40 -4.36 10.42 11.86
CA ASN A 40 -3.07 10.92 11.37
C ASN A 40 -2.13 9.76 11.01
N LEU A 41 -1.95 9.53 9.71
CA LEU A 41 -1.06 8.51 9.19
C LEU A 41 0.33 9.11 8.92
N ASN A 42 1.34 8.65 9.68
CA ASN A 42 2.73 9.02 9.50
C ASN A 42 3.48 7.89 8.76
N ASP A 43 4.47 8.26 7.94
CA ASP A 43 5.29 7.31 7.18
C ASP A 43 4.48 6.31 6.33
N VAL A 44 3.52 6.85 5.57
CA VAL A 44 2.56 6.07 4.78
C VAL A 44 3.26 5.13 3.80
N GLN A 45 2.95 3.84 3.86
CA GLN A 45 3.45 2.81 2.94
C GLN A 45 2.35 2.34 1.98
N ARG A 46 2.72 1.57 0.94
CA ARG A 46 1.76 1.08 -0.06
C ARG A 46 0.63 0.22 0.55
N GLN A 47 0.92 -0.45 1.67
CA GLN A 47 0.02 -1.33 2.40
C GLN A 47 -1.07 -0.56 3.15
N ASP A 48 -0.86 0.73 3.41
CA ASP A 48 -1.86 1.59 4.03
C ASP A 48 -2.96 2.00 3.04
N GLY A 49 -2.74 1.76 1.75
CA GLY A 49 -3.77 1.98 0.73
C GLY A 49 -4.98 1.09 0.96
N GLY A 50 -6.17 1.68 1.01
CA GLY A 50 -7.37 0.92 1.35
C GLY A 50 -8.62 1.78 1.50
N ILE A 51 -9.69 1.15 1.97
CA ILE A 51 -10.92 1.83 2.36
C ILE A 51 -10.89 2.00 3.88
N TYR A 52 -11.09 3.24 4.31
CA TYR A 52 -11.21 3.63 5.71
C TYR A 52 -12.65 4.00 5.99
N GLN A 53 -13.18 3.53 7.11
CA GLN A 53 -14.53 3.82 7.56
C GLN A 53 -14.48 4.64 8.84
N CYS A 54 -15.12 5.80 8.79
CA CYS A 54 -15.35 6.68 9.92
C CYS A 54 -16.77 6.42 10.43
N THR A 55 -16.90 6.03 11.69
CA THR A 55 -18.21 5.87 12.35
C THR A 55 -18.40 7.01 13.34
N ALA A 56 -19.57 7.64 13.36
CA ALA A 56 -19.92 8.67 14.33
C ALA A 56 -21.15 8.22 15.12
N SER A 57 -21.03 8.25 16.45
CA SER A 57 -22.09 7.83 17.36
C SER A 57 -22.21 8.86 18.49
N ASN A 58 -23.42 9.32 18.73
CA ASN A 58 -23.78 10.13 19.91
C ASN A 58 -24.39 9.25 21.02
N GLY A 59 -24.29 7.92 20.91
CA GLY A 59 -24.88 6.96 21.85
C GLY A 59 -26.41 6.82 21.76
N ILE A 60 -27.07 7.53 20.84
CA ILE A 60 -28.53 7.52 20.68
C ILE A 60 -28.88 7.12 19.25
N GLY A 61 -29.52 5.96 19.11
CA GLY A 61 -29.92 5.43 17.81
C GLY A 61 -28.78 4.74 17.07
N GLN A 62 -28.93 4.59 15.76
CA GLN A 62 -27.92 3.94 14.93
C GLN A 62 -26.78 4.91 14.61
N PRO A 63 -25.51 4.48 14.74
CA PRO A 63 -24.38 5.30 14.37
C PRO A 63 -24.37 5.55 12.85
N VAL A 64 -23.81 6.68 12.45
CA VAL A 64 -23.65 7.03 11.03
C VAL A 64 -22.24 6.66 10.57
N THR A 65 -22.15 6.05 9.39
CA THR A 65 -20.86 5.61 8.81
C THR A 65 -20.57 6.35 7.52
N GLY A 66 -19.29 6.63 7.27
CA GLY A 66 -18.80 7.22 6.04
C GLY A 66 -17.49 6.58 5.61
N GLU A 67 -17.33 6.38 4.30
CA GLU A 67 -16.15 5.72 3.73
C GLU A 67 -15.23 6.71 2.99
N ILE A 68 -13.93 6.46 3.10
CA ILE A 68 -12.85 7.20 2.44
C ILE A 68 -11.88 6.20 1.81
N ARG A 69 -11.58 6.36 0.52
CA ARG A 69 -10.55 5.57 -0.15
C ARG A 69 -9.21 6.31 -0.15
N LEU A 70 -8.21 5.72 0.48
CA LEU A 70 -6.83 6.18 0.47
C LEU A 70 -6.07 5.49 -0.68
N HIS A 71 -5.58 6.28 -1.64
CA HIS A 71 -4.73 5.81 -2.73
C HIS A 71 -3.31 6.30 -2.51
N VAL A 72 -2.39 5.37 -2.30
CA VAL A 72 -0.98 5.66 -2.01
C VAL A 72 -0.17 5.48 -3.28
N LEU A 73 0.53 6.54 -3.70
CA LEU A 73 1.48 6.50 -4.81
C LEU A 73 2.88 6.18 -4.30
N TYR A 74 3.57 5.28 -4.98
CA TYR A 74 4.88 4.78 -4.57
C TYR A 74 5.79 4.58 -5.79
N PRO A 75 7.10 4.81 -5.63
CA PRO A 75 8.06 4.62 -6.71
C PRO A 75 8.19 3.13 -7.08
N PRO A 76 8.79 2.83 -8.24
CA PRO A 76 9.02 1.44 -8.64
C PRO A 76 9.89 0.68 -7.64
N GLU A 77 9.38 -0.44 -7.14
CA GLU A 77 10.06 -1.38 -6.26
C GLU A 77 10.26 -2.70 -6.99
N VAL A 78 11.49 -3.20 -7.02
CA VAL A 78 11.85 -4.43 -7.75
C VAL A 78 12.01 -5.60 -6.77
N SER A 79 11.22 -6.63 -6.98
CA SER A 79 11.31 -7.92 -6.28
C SER A 79 11.89 -8.97 -7.22
N VAL A 80 12.98 -9.61 -6.80
CA VAL A 80 13.68 -10.64 -7.59
C VAL A 80 13.42 -12.00 -6.95
N LEU A 81 12.90 -12.96 -7.74
CA LEU A 81 12.65 -14.32 -7.25
C LEU A 81 13.94 -15.12 -7.06
N ARG A 82 14.91 -14.92 -7.95
CA ARG A 82 16.22 -15.56 -7.91
C ARG A 82 17.31 -14.59 -8.34
N SER A 83 18.30 -14.37 -7.49
CA SER A 83 19.42 -13.46 -7.77
C SER A 83 20.46 -14.07 -8.72
N TRP A 84 20.43 -15.38 -8.93
CA TRP A 84 21.32 -16.08 -9.85
C TRP A 84 20.61 -17.26 -10.51
N VAL A 85 21.06 -17.60 -11.72
CA VAL A 85 20.61 -18.77 -12.48
C VAL A 85 21.86 -19.40 -13.11
N ASN A 86 22.03 -20.71 -12.91
CA ASN A 86 23.01 -21.49 -13.66
C ASN A 86 22.37 -21.96 -14.95
N SER A 87 23.04 -21.74 -16.07
CA SER A 87 22.66 -22.31 -17.35
C SER A 87 23.89 -22.89 -18.04
N GLY A 88 23.68 -23.93 -18.85
CA GLY A 88 24.75 -24.56 -19.62
C GLY A 88 25.21 -23.67 -20.76
N GLU A 89 26.40 -23.96 -21.30
CA GLU A 89 26.88 -23.27 -22.50
C GLU A 89 25.90 -23.45 -23.66
N GLY A 90 25.56 -22.34 -24.32
CA GLY A 90 24.57 -22.33 -25.41
C GLY A 90 23.09 -22.39 -24.96
N LEU A 91 22.81 -22.49 -23.65
CA LEU A 91 21.45 -22.47 -23.11
C LEU A 91 21.07 -21.06 -22.64
N GLU A 92 19.79 -20.71 -22.84
CA GLU A 92 19.24 -19.44 -22.37
C GLU A 92 19.12 -19.44 -20.84
N ALA A 93 19.50 -18.33 -20.21
CA ALA A 93 19.28 -18.09 -18.79
C ALA A 93 18.23 -16.98 -18.64
N LYS A 94 17.15 -17.27 -17.92
CA LYS A 94 16.05 -16.31 -17.68
C LYS A 94 16.04 -15.88 -16.22
N LEU A 95 16.07 -14.57 -16.00
CA LEU A 95 15.86 -13.95 -14.69
C LEU A 95 14.50 -13.25 -14.70
N ASP A 96 13.66 -13.60 -13.72
CA ASP A 96 12.34 -12.98 -13.56
C ASP A 96 12.41 -11.90 -12.47
N CYS A 97 12.02 -10.68 -12.84
CA CYS A 97 11.91 -9.53 -11.95
C CYS A 97 10.45 -9.04 -11.92
N ILE A 98 9.93 -8.77 -10.73
CA ILE A 98 8.59 -8.22 -10.53
C ILE A 98 8.77 -6.76 -10.12
N VAL A 99 8.15 -5.84 -10.86
CA VAL A 99 8.19 -4.41 -10.56
C VAL A 99 6.81 -3.97 -10.06
N HIS A 100 6.76 -3.42 -8.86
CA HIS A 100 5.56 -2.81 -8.30
C HIS A 100 5.70 -1.29 -8.39
N ALA A 101 4.77 -0.59 -9.03
CA ALA A 101 4.80 0.87 -9.14
C ALA A 101 3.38 1.44 -9.28
N ASP A 102 3.12 2.58 -8.66
CA ASP A 102 1.91 3.38 -8.90
C ASP A 102 2.25 4.88 -8.88
N PRO A 103 2.11 5.60 -10.02
CA PRO A 103 1.59 5.13 -11.31
C PRO A 103 2.52 4.13 -12.02
N PRO A 104 2.03 3.42 -13.05
CA PRO A 104 2.86 2.53 -13.86
C PRO A 104 4.13 3.23 -14.36
N SER A 105 5.25 2.52 -14.30
CA SER A 105 6.57 3.03 -14.71
C SER A 105 7.11 2.29 -15.93
N GLU A 106 8.01 2.94 -16.65
CA GLU A 106 8.69 2.34 -17.79
C GLU A 106 9.76 1.35 -17.33
N VAL A 107 9.72 0.12 -17.86
CA VAL A 107 10.65 -0.96 -17.49
C VAL A 107 11.59 -1.22 -18.66
N SER A 108 12.90 -1.06 -18.43
CA SER A 108 13.96 -1.35 -19.42
C SER A 108 14.84 -2.51 -18.99
N ASN A 109 15.22 -3.38 -19.92
CA ASN A 109 16.14 -4.49 -19.66
C ASN A 109 17.60 -4.03 -19.76
N TYR A 110 18.41 -4.37 -18.76
CA TYR A 110 19.86 -4.14 -18.77
C TYR A 110 20.61 -5.44 -18.47
N LYS A 111 21.56 -5.80 -19.35
CA LYS A 111 22.43 -6.98 -19.18
C LYS A 111 23.88 -6.54 -19.10
N ARG A 112 24.52 -6.77 -17.95
CA ARG A 112 25.98 -6.64 -17.80
C ARG A 112 26.61 -8.02 -17.98
N SER A 113 27.22 -8.27 -19.14
CA SER A 113 27.94 -9.52 -19.38
C SER A 113 29.21 -9.56 -18.52
N THR A 114 29.17 -10.34 -17.44
CA THR A 114 30.34 -10.68 -16.64
C THR A 114 30.46 -12.20 -16.66
N PHE A 115 31.39 -12.73 -17.45
CA PHE A 115 31.62 -14.16 -17.55
C PHE A 115 32.65 -14.56 -16.49
N HIS A 116 32.23 -15.32 -15.48
CA HIS A 116 33.16 -16.07 -14.63
C HIS A 116 33.31 -17.47 -15.19
N VAL A 117 34.45 -17.72 -15.84
CA VAL A 117 34.91 -19.07 -16.15
C VAL A 117 35.49 -19.63 -14.85
N SER A 118 34.86 -20.68 -14.32
CA SER A 118 35.36 -21.49 -13.21
C SER A 118 36.23 -22.63 -13.71
#